data_AF-A0A9Q4ELT8-F1
#
_entry.id   AF-A0A9Q4ELT8-F1
#
_cell.length_a   1.000
_cell.length_b   1.000
_cell.length_c   1.000
_cell.angle_alpha   90.00
_cell.angle_beta   90.00
_cell.angle_gamma   90.00
#
_symmetry.space_group_name_H-M   'P 1'
#
loop_
_entity.id
_entity.type
_entity.pdbx_description
1 polymer ?
#
loop_
_entity_poly.entity_id
_entity_poly.type
_entity_poly.pdbx_seq_one_letter_code
_entity_poly.pdbx_strand_id
1 'polypeptide(L)'
;MTLATDDFVFEYQNTGDSSKLVSQYKNFLNKYTSLLWNDTIDFSNYDIRCFIACYVEDKEVRTNLRRGKFHSNETKKAAQQVLQKLRFKFRNHSFNELQSELIIPFLSCAAMYKPQGRSFEKYLYVAYKFELKRYLDTLKLDVLDRQGVMYIDIAEESEWKENIPDELIIQFDTDLELNDPGWIYGDKASEPFASLKPHERYIMAKYYFERYTDKEIAKMLPYNPKSIHRIRMRIKRKIQDMYYEGEINWIRL
;
A
#
# COMPACT_ATOMS: atom_id res chain seq x y z
N MET A 1 37.23 11.11 -2.44
CA MET A 1 36.21 10.96 -1.38
C MET A 1 36.49 12.01 -0.34
N THR A 2 35.72 13.09 -0.34
CA THR A 2 35.72 14.10 0.72
C THR A 2 35.23 13.44 2.00
N LEU A 3 36.04 13.46 3.06
CA LEU A 3 35.62 13.02 4.38
C LEU A 3 34.38 13.82 4.77
N ALA A 4 33.28 13.14 5.04
CA ALA A 4 32.09 13.75 5.60
C ALA A 4 32.48 14.39 6.94
N THR A 5 32.46 15.72 7.02
CA THR A 5 32.62 16.39 8.31
C THR A 5 31.35 16.22 9.11
N ASP A 6 31.50 16.02 10.43
CA ASP A 6 30.36 15.84 11.35
C ASP A 6 29.62 17.17 11.62
N ASP A 7 30.03 18.27 10.97
CA ASP A 7 29.50 19.63 11.18
C ASP A 7 27.99 19.71 10.98
N PHE A 8 27.45 19.05 9.94
CA PHE A 8 26.01 19.02 9.68
C PHE A 8 25.22 18.20 10.71
N VAL A 9 25.87 17.28 11.42
CA VAL A 9 25.25 16.55 12.54
C VAL A 9 25.07 17.50 13.71
N PHE A 10 26.09 18.29 14.04
CA PHE A 10 26.01 19.28 15.11
C PHE A 10 25.08 20.44 14.76
N GLU A 11 25.05 20.87 13.50
CA GLU A 11 24.08 21.85 13.00
C GLU A 11 22.65 21.35 13.22
N TYR A 12 22.36 20.10 12.83
CA TYR A 12 21.06 19.47 13.06
C TYR A 12 20.73 19.37 14.56
N GLN A 13 21.66 18.95 15.41
CA GLN A 13 21.43 18.85 16.86
C GLN A 13 21.12 20.21 17.51
N ASN A 14 21.71 21.30 17.00
CA ASN A 14 21.53 22.64 17.55
C ASN A 14 20.28 23.36 17.00
N THR A 15 19.96 23.17 15.73
CA THR A 15 18.93 23.95 15.02
C THR A 15 17.67 23.17 14.67
N GLY A 16 17.75 21.84 14.65
CA GLY A 16 16.71 20.96 14.10
C GLY A 16 16.68 20.91 12.57
N ASP A 17 17.47 21.72 11.85
CA ASP A 17 17.53 21.69 10.39
C ASP A 17 18.34 20.48 9.92
N SER A 18 17.66 19.54 9.28
CA SER A 18 18.24 18.29 8.78
C SER A 18 18.57 18.32 7.28
N SER A 19 18.24 19.40 6.56
CA SER A 19 18.29 19.46 5.10
C SER A 19 19.68 19.14 4.53
N LYS A 20 20.73 19.77 5.06
CA LYS A 20 22.12 19.56 4.65
C LYS A 20 22.62 18.16 5.02
N LEU A 21 22.28 17.69 6.22
CA LEU A 21 22.69 16.37 6.70
C LEU A 21 22.06 15.24 5.85
N VAL A 22 20.75 15.32 5.59
CA VAL A 22 20.04 14.34 4.75
C VAL A 22 20.59 14.36 3.33
N SER A 23 20.89 15.54 2.77
CA SER A 23 21.51 15.68 1.44
C SER A 23 22.89 15.01 1.38
N GLN A 24 23.74 15.23 2.39
CA GLN A 24 25.08 14.62 2.49
C GLN A 24 25.02 13.09 2.50
N TYR A 25 24.03 12.51 3.19
CA TYR A 25 23.85 11.06 3.34
C TYR A 25 22.82 10.46 2.37
N LYS A 26 22.42 11.19 1.32
CA LYS A 26 21.43 10.72 0.34
C LYS A 26 21.77 9.36 -0.27
N ASN A 27 23.03 9.11 -0.61
CA ASN A 27 23.48 7.83 -1.16
C ASN A 27 23.32 6.67 -0.16
N PHE A 28 23.57 6.94 1.11
CA PHE A 28 23.38 5.96 2.18
C PHE A 28 21.90 5.60 2.35
N LEU A 29 21.01 6.59 2.35
CA LEU A 29 19.56 6.39 2.46
C LEU A 29 19.00 5.68 1.22
N ASN A 30 19.39 6.12 0.02
CA ASN A 30 18.95 5.54 -1.26
C ASN A 30 19.23 4.04 -1.37
N LYS A 31 20.31 3.55 -0.74
CA LYS A 31 20.62 2.12 -0.66
C LYS A 31 19.49 1.34 0.03
N TYR A 32 18.98 1.84 1.15
CA TYR A 32 17.85 1.21 1.87
C TYR A 32 16.51 1.45 1.19
N THR A 33 16.32 2.63 0.59
CA THR A 33 15.13 2.90 -0.23
C THR A 33 15.07 1.92 -1.39
N SER A 34 16.18 1.70 -2.09
CA SER A 34 16.27 0.77 -3.22
C SER A 34 16.02 -0.67 -2.78
N LEU A 35 16.51 -1.07 -1.59
CA LEU A 35 16.22 -2.39 -1.04
C LEU A 35 14.71 -2.60 -0.83
N LEU A 36 14.01 -1.63 -0.22
CA LEU A 36 12.61 -1.79 0.16
C LEU A 36 11.65 -1.50 -1.01
N TRP A 37 12.05 -0.67 -1.95
CA TRP A 37 11.26 -0.37 -3.13
C TRP A 37 11.35 -1.51 -4.16
N ASN A 38 12.58 -1.93 -4.49
CA ASN A 38 12.81 -2.97 -5.47
C ASN A 38 12.59 -4.37 -4.86
N ASP A 39 12.23 -5.34 -5.69
CA ASP A 39 11.99 -6.71 -5.23
C ASP A 39 13.26 -7.57 -5.14
N THR A 40 14.44 -6.96 -5.30
CA THR A 40 15.71 -7.65 -5.46
C THR A 40 16.70 -7.26 -4.37
N ILE A 41 17.28 -8.27 -3.72
CA ILE A 41 18.34 -8.08 -2.72
C ILE A 41 19.69 -8.04 -3.43
N ASP A 42 20.43 -6.95 -3.24
CA ASP A 42 21.85 -6.90 -3.59
C ASP A 42 22.68 -7.64 -2.53
N PHE A 43 22.94 -8.92 -2.77
CA PHE A 43 23.77 -9.76 -1.90
C PHE A 43 25.26 -9.37 -1.93
N SER A 44 25.71 -8.48 -2.81
CA SER A 44 27.09 -7.96 -2.77
C SER A 44 27.27 -6.92 -1.66
N ASN A 45 26.19 -6.22 -1.29
CA ASN A 45 26.20 -5.15 -0.30
C ASN A 45 26.17 -5.66 1.15
N TYR A 46 27.27 -5.47 1.88
CA TYR A 46 27.41 -5.95 3.26
C TYR A 46 26.36 -5.38 4.22
N ASP A 47 25.99 -4.11 4.06
CA ASP A 47 25.07 -3.43 4.97
C ASP A 47 23.65 -3.96 4.84
N ILE A 48 23.23 -4.19 3.60
CA ILE A 48 21.94 -4.81 3.27
C ILE A 48 21.86 -6.21 3.86
N ARG A 49 22.91 -7.02 3.66
CA ARG A 49 22.95 -8.37 4.25
C ARG A 49 22.88 -8.34 5.77
N CYS A 50 23.64 -7.45 6.41
CA CYS A 50 23.63 -7.31 7.86
C CYS A 50 22.28 -6.83 8.41
N PHE A 51 21.60 -5.95 7.68
CA PHE A 51 20.26 -5.48 8.03
C PHE A 51 19.23 -6.61 7.93
N ILE A 52 19.17 -7.33 6.81
CA ILE A 52 18.26 -8.48 6.64
C ILE A 52 18.54 -9.54 7.71
N ALA A 53 19.81 -9.80 8.01
CA ALA A 53 20.23 -10.73 9.04
C ALA A 53 19.75 -10.35 10.46
N CYS A 54 19.26 -9.12 10.70
CA CYS A 54 18.63 -8.75 11.97
C CYS A 54 17.20 -9.33 12.13
N TYR A 55 16.57 -9.81 11.05
CA TYR A 55 15.22 -10.41 11.07
C TYR A 55 15.23 -11.94 10.91
N VAL A 56 16.39 -12.54 10.67
CA VAL A 56 16.54 -13.99 10.53
C VAL A 56 16.78 -14.61 11.90
N GLU A 57 15.93 -15.54 12.30
CA GLU A 57 16.03 -16.28 13.57
C GLU A 57 17.09 -17.38 13.51
N ASP A 58 17.17 -18.10 12.39
CA ASP A 58 18.13 -19.17 12.16
C ASP A 58 19.58 -18.65 12.24
N LYS A 59 20.37 -19.26 13.12
CA LYS A 59 21.77 -18.85 13.38
C LYS A 59 22.69 -19.11 12.19
N GLU A 60 22.50 -20.21 11.48
CA GLU A 60 23.32 -20.60 10.34
C GLU A 60 23.06 -19.65 9.15
N VAL A 61 21.79 -19.43 8.81
CA VAL A 61 21.38 -18.49 7.74
C VAL A 61 21.88 -17.08 8.04
N ARG A 62 21.73 -16.61 9.29
CA ARG A 62 22.22 -15.30 9.73
C ARG A 62 23.74 -15.18 9.62
N THR A 63 24.47 -16.24 9.94
CA THR A 63 25.94 -16.27 9.81
C THR A 63 26.35 -16.26 8.34
N ASN A 64 25.65 -17.01 7.49
CA ASN A 64 25.88 -17.06 6.04
C ASN A 64 25.70 -15.67 5.40
N LEU A 65 24.60 -14.97 5.72
CA LEU A 65 24.37 -13.59 5.25
C LEU A 65 25.48 -12.62 5.65
N ARG A 66 25.97 -12.70 6.89
CA ARG A 66 26.98 -11.76 7.40
C ARG A 66 28.38 -12.00 6.83
N ARG A 67 28.75 -13.27 6.58
CA ARG A 67 30.11 -13.67 6.20
C ARG A 67 30.30 -13.97 4.71
N GLY A 68 29.22 -14.31 3.99
CA GLY A 68 29.29 -14.87 2.66
C GLY A 68 29.51 -13.86 1.53
N LYS A 69 30.38 -14.23 0.58
CA LYS A 69 30.36 -13.70 -0.80
C LYS A 69 29.38 -14.50 -1.67
N PHE A 70 29.21 -15.78 -1.36
CA PHE A 70 28.27 -16.71 -1.99
C PHE A 70 27.26 -17.16 -0.95
N HIS A 71 25.99 -17.17 -1.33
CA HIS A 71 24.87 -17.50 -0.45
C HIS A 71 24.16 -18.73 -0.99
N SER A 72 23.82 -19.66 -0.09
CA SER A 72 23.04 -20.84 -0.45
C SER A 72 21.63 -20.45 -0.91
N ASN A 73 20.95 -21.36 -1.62
CA ASN A 73 19.57 -21.09 -2.07
C ASN A 73 18.61 -20.93 -0.90
N GLU A 74 18.82 -21.69 0.18
CA GLU A 74 18.07 -21.58 1.43
C GLU A 74 18.25 -20.18 2.05
N THR A 75 19.49 -19.69 2.07
CA THR A 75 19.82 -18.36 2.61
C THR A 75 19.17 -17.26 1.79
N LYS A 76 19.21 -17.36 0.46
CA LYS A 76 18.56 -16.40 -0.44
C LYS A 76 17.04 -16.41 -0.27
N LYS A 77 16.43 -17.59 -0.15
CA LYS A 77 14.99 -17.74 0.08
C LYS A 77 14.55 -17.12 1.40
N ALA A 78 15.26 -17.39 2.49
CA ALA A 78 14.99 -16.80 3.79
C ALA A 78 15.13 -15.26 3.78
N ALA A 79 16.18 -14.75 3.12
CA ALA A 79 16.39 -13.32 2.95
C ALA A 79 15.26 -12.67 2.13
N GLN A 80 14.81 -13.31 1.05
CA GLN A 80 13.69 -12.82 0.25
C GLN A 80 12.38 -12.81 1.04
N GLN A 81 12.12 -13.84 1.85
CA GLN A 81 10.94 -13.87 2.73
C GLN A 81 10.93 -12.72 3.73
N VAL A 82 12.09 -12.40 4.32
CA VAL A 82 12.24 -11.21 5.16
C VAL A 82 11.94 -9.95 4.37
N LEU A 83 12.53 -9.80 3.17
CA LEU A 83 12.28 -8.63 2.33
C LEU A 83 10.79 -8.46 2.03
N GLN A 84 10.09 -9.52 1.62
CA GLN A 84 8.64 -9.44 1.35
C GLN A 84 7.84 -8.98 2.57
N LYS A 85 8.16 -9.50 3.77
CA LYS A 85 7.51 -9.06 5.02
C LYS A 85 7.74 -7.57 5.29
N LEU A 86 8.95 -7.07 5.03
CA LEU A 86 9.27 -5.65 5.20
C LEU A 86 8.56 -4.79 4.15
N ARG A 87 8.56 -5.21 2.88
CA ARG A 87 7.86 -4.51 1.79
C ARG A 87 6.36 -4.45 2.03
N PHE A 88 5.77 -5.50 2.60
CA PHE A 88 4.36 -5.54 2.93
C PHE A 88 3.94 -4.42 3.90
N LYS A 89 4.82 -4.00 4.82
CA LYS A 89 4.57 -2.84 5.71
C LYS A 89 4.47 -1.51 4.95
N PHE A 90 5.10 -1.42 3.78
CA PHE A 90 5.20 -0.19 2.99
C PHE A 90 4.39 -0.23 1.69
N ARG A 91 3.54 -1.24 1.47
CA ARG A 91 2.86 -1.45 0.18
C ARG A 91 1.93 -0.30 -0.23
N ASN A 92 1.42 0.46 0.73
CA ASN A 92 0.57 1.63 0.50
C ASN A 92 1.36 2.94 0.48
N HIS A 93 2.67 2.91 0.75
CA HIS A 93 3.51 4.11 0.74
C HIS A 93 3.96 4.41 -0.68
N SER A 94 3.89 5.68 -1.06
CA SER A 94 4.62 6.24 -2.19
C SER A 94 6.13 6.17 -1.96
N PHE A 95 6.89 6.32 -3.04
CA PHE A 95 8.35 6.37 -2.97
C PHE A 95 8.86 7.46 -2.02
N ASN A 96 8.23 8.64 -2.03
CA ASN A 96 8.64 9.77 -1.18
C ASN A 96 8.29 9.55 0.29
N GLU A 97 7.15 8.90 0.56
CA GLU A 97 6.78 8.50 1.92
C GLU A 97 7.78 7.47 2.45
N LEU A 98 8.12 6.44 1.67
CA LEU A 98 9.17 5.48 2.05
C LEU A 98 10.51 6.16 2.35
N GLN A 99 10.92 7.16 1.55
CA GLN A 99 12.14 7.93 1.86
C GLN A 99 12.03 8.67 3.19
N SER A 100 10.88 9.29 3.47
CA SER A 100 10.61 10.00 4.72
C SER A 100 10.67 9.05 5.92
N GLU A 101 10.08 7.86 5.79
CA GLU A 101 10.12 6.78 6.79
C GLU A 101 11.55 6.32 7.11
N LEU A 102 12.45 6.31 6.12
CA LEU A 102 13.86 5.96 6.31
C LEU A 102 14.71 7.11 6.89
N ILE A 103 14.29 8.36 6.68
CA ILE A 103 14.95 9.53 7.27
C ILE A 103 14.74 9.56 8.79
N ILE A 104 13.59 9.14 9.30
CA ILE A 104 13.28 9.14 10.74
C ILE A 104 14.33 8.40 11.59
N PRO A 105 14.64 7.10 11.36
CA PRO A 105 15.67 6.40 12.12
C PRO A 105 17.08 6.96 11.88
N PHE A 106 17.33 7.57 10.72
CA PHE A 106 18.61 8.25 10.44
C PHE A 106 18.79 9.50 11.30
N LEU A 107 17.75 10.33 11.40
CA LEU A 107 17.75 11.52 12.24
C LEU A 107 17.76 11.17 13.74
N SER A 108 17.15 10.04 14.12
CA SER A 108 17.30 9.46 15.46
C SER A 108 18.77 9.14 15.77
N CYS A 109 19.49 8.46 14.86
CA CYS A 109 20.93 8.25 15.00
C CYS A 109 21.70 9.58 15.11
N ALA A 110 21.39 10.56 14.28
CA ALA A 110 22.05 11.87 14.30
C ALA A 110 21.81 12.60 15.63
N ALA A 111 20.60 12.56 16.16
CA ALA A 111 20.26 13.18 17.45
C ALA A 111 21.00 12.51 18.63
N MET A 112 21.19 11.19 18.58
CA MET A 112 21.87 10.43 19.64
C MET A 112 23.40 10.44 19.54
N TYR A 113 23.96 10.87 18.40
CA TYR A 113 25.39 10.80 18.16
C TYR A 113 26.17 11.72 19.11
N LYS A 114 27.22 11.17 19.73
CA LYS A 114 28.20 11.90 20.52
C LYS A 114 29.60 11.55 20.03
N PRO A 115 30.48 12.53 19.82
CA PRO A 115 31.84 12.27 19.36
C PRO A 115 32.64 11.54 20.45
N GLN A 116 32.77 10.23 20.31
CA GLN A 116 33.52 9.34 21.20
C GLN A 116 34.74 8.73 20.49
N GLY A 117 35.43 9.54 19.68
CA GLY A 117 36.62 9.12 18.91
C GLY A 117 36.33 8.38 17.60
N ARG A 118 35.07 8.34 17.15
CA ARG A 118 34.66 7.83 15.82
C ARG A 118 33.75 8.85 15.16
N SER A 119 33.90 9.04 13.84
CA SER A 119 33.03 9.92 13.05
C SER A 119 31.59 9.42 13.01
N PHE A 120 30.65 10.32 12.69
CA PHE A 120 29.24 9.97 12.57
C PHE A 120 29.01 8.88 11.52
N GLU A 121 29.74 8.92 10.40
CA GLU A 121 29.69 7.88 9.37
C GLU A 121 29.97 6.48 9.93
N LYS A 122 31.02 6.33 10.76
CA LYS A 122 31.38 5.05 11.38
C LYS A 122 30.34 4.61 12.42
N TYR A 123 29.79 5.56 13.16
CA TYR A 123 28.70 5.28 14.10
C TYR A 123 27.44 4.81 13.35
N LEU A 124 27.04 5.53 12.31
CA LEU A 124 25.85 5.27 11.50
C LEU A 124 25.92 3.88 10.84
N TYR A 125 27.09 3.51 10.29
CA TYR A 125 27.33 2.19 9.70
C TYR A 125 27.01 1.04 10.67
N VAL A 126 27.26 1.24 11.96
CA VAL A 126 26.98 0.22 12.99
C VAL A 126 25.53 0.32 13.48
N ALA A 127 25.09 1.51 13.85
CA ALA A 127 23.86 1.75 14.60
C ALA A 127 22.60 1.69 13.73
N TYR A 128 22.66 2.24 12.51
CA TYR A 128 21.46 2.52 11.71
C TYR A 128 20.60 1.28 11.44
N LYS A 129 21.19 0.12 11.14
CA LYS A 129 20.42 -1.12 10.90
C LYS A 129 19.58 -1.56 12.09
N PHE A 130 20.03 -1.29 13.31
CA PHE A 130 19.31 -1.64 14.54
C PHE A 130 18.21 -0.62 14.83
N GLU A 131 18.51 0.67 14.63
CA GLU A 131 17.54 1.75 14.75
C GLU A 131 16.42 1.63 13.73
N LEU A 132 16.78 1.36 12.47
CA LEU A 132 15.81 1.06 11.42
C LEU A 132 14.97 -0.16 11.79
N LYS A 133 15.58 -1.26 12.27
CA LYS A 133 14.80 -2.42 12.71
C LYS A 133 13.79 -2.06 13.79
N ARG A 134 14.24 -1.36 14.84
CA ARG A 134 13.40 -0.92 15.95
C ARG A 134 12.24 -0.07 15.44
N TYR A 135 12.51 0.88 14.56
CA TYR A 135 11.50 1.70 13.93
C TYR A 135 10.48 0.87 13.13
N LEU A 136 10.95 -0.01 12.25
CA LEU A 136 10.08 -0.86 11.44
C LEU A 136 9.23 -1.83 12.26
N ASP A 137 9.74 -2.30 13.40
CA ASP A 137 8.97 -3.16 14.31
C ASP A 137 7.85 -2.38 15.02
N THR A 138 8.01 -1.07 15.23
CA THR A 138 6.96 -0.20 15.79
C THR A 138 5.86 0.17 14.80
N LEU A 139 6.14 0.10 13.50
CA LEU A 139 5.13 0.32 12.46
C LEU A 139 4.03 -0.73 12.61
N LYS A 140 2.89 -0.28 13.14
CA LYS A 140 1.67 -1.07 13.23
C LYS A 140 1.19 -1.27 11.80
N LEU A 141 1.03 -2.53 11.43
CA LEU A 141 0.20 -2.89 10.29
C LEU A 141 -1.20 -2.31 10.53
N ASP A 142 -1.81 -1.77 9.48
CA ASP A 142 -3.19 -1.27 9.52
C ASP A 142 -4.11 -2.32 10.15
N VAL A 143 -5.22 -1.90 10.75
CA VAL A 143 -6.19 -2.85 11.34
C VAL A 143 -6.62 -3.89 10.29
N LEU A 144 -6.74 -3.46 9.03
CA LEU A 144 -7.02 -4.28 7.85
C LEU A 144 -5.93 -5.33 7.53
N ASP A 145 -4.72 -5.19 8.08
CA ASP A 145 -3.58 -6.09 7.87
C ASP A 145 -3.29 -7.02 9.04
N ARG A 146 -3.78 -6.66 10.24
CA ARG A 146 -3.68 -7.54 11.42
C ARG A 146 -4.58 -8.74 11.28
N GLN A 147 -5.72 -8.56 10.62
CA GLN A 147 -6.54 -9.64 10.13
C GLN A 147 -5.98 -10.08 8.79
N GLY A 148 -5.07 -11.06 8.83
CA GLY A 148 -5.08 -12.04 7.75
C GLY A 148 -6.54 -12.45 7.59
N VAL A 149 -7.13 -12.14 6.43
CA VAL A 149 -8.52 -12.45 6.10
C VAL A 149 -8.64 -13.97 6.01
N MET A 150 -8.59 -14.64 7.16
CA MET A 150 -9.46 -15.77 7.40
C MET A 150 -10.84 -15.15 7.38
N TYR A 151 -11.65 -15.56 6.41
CA TYR A 151 -13.09 -15.63 6.62
C TYR A 151 -13.28 -16.54 7.84
N ILE A 152 -13.17 -15.97 9.03
CA ILE A 152 -13.79 -16.55 10.21
C ILE A 152 -15.25 -16.17 9.99
N ASP A 153 -16.07 -17.19 9.75
CA ASP A 153 -17.49 -17.14 10.03
C ASP A 153 -17.66 -16.67 11.47
N ILE A 154 -17.68 -15.35 11.69
CA ILE A 154 -18.13 -14.72 12.92
C ILE A 154 -19.59 -14.43 12.61
N ALA A 155 -20.47 -15.38 12.91
CA ALA A 155 -21.05 -15.52 14.24
C ALA A 155 -21.87 -14.27 14.56
N GLU A 156 -23.19 -14.48 14.47
CA GLU A 156 -24.29 -13.73 15.07
C GLU A 156 -24.25 -12.20 14.92
N GLU A 157 -25.19 -11.73 14.10
CA GLU A 157 -25.65 -10.35 13.86
C GLU A 157 -26.03 -9.54 15.13
N SER A 158 -25.80 -10.08 16.33
CA SER A 158 -26.39 -9.63 17.59
C SER A 158 -25.57 -8.61 18.39
N GLU A 159 -24.30 -8.34 18.05
CA GLU A 159 -23.45 -7.46 18.88
C GLU A 159 -23.11 -6.07 18.28
N TRP A 160 -23.51 -5.76 17.04
CA TRP A 160 -23.25 -4.44 16.43
C TRP A 160 -24.33 -3.39 16.73
N LYS A 161 -24.85 -3.36 17.96
CA LYS A 161 -25.70 -2.28 18.47
C LYS A 161 -25.01 -1.52 19.60
N GLU A 162 -23.89 -0.90 19.28
CA GLU A 162 -23.40 0.21 20.10
C GLU A 162 -23.64 1.52 19.36
N ASN A 163 -24.19 2.51 20.07
CA ASN A 163 -24.47 3.85 19.55
C ASN A 163 -23.18 4.47 19.00
N ILE A 164 -23.00 4.37 17.69
CA ILE A 164 -21.95 5.11 16.98
C ILE A 164 -22.26 6.60 17.19
N PRO A 165 -21.35 7.40 17.77
CA PRO A 165 -21.53 8.83 17.89
C PRO A 165 -21.84 9.43 16.51
N ASP A 166 -22.85 10.29 16.40
CA ASP A 166 -23.28 10.89 15.13
C ASP A 166 -22.12 11.57 14.36
N GLU A 167 -21.13 12.06 15.10
CA GLU A 167 -19.90 12.67 14.60
C GLU A 167 -19.00 11.72 13.79
N LEU A 168 -19.12 10.41 14.02
CA LEU A 168 -18.38 9.35 13.33
C LEU A 168 -19.21 8.68 12.23
N ILE A 169 -20.48 9.05 12.08
CA ILE A 169 -21.32 8.60 10.97
C ILE A 169 -20.89 9.36 9.72
N ILE A 170 -20.07 8.71 8.90
CA ILE A 170 -19.75 9.19 7.56
C ILE A 170 -21.04 9.10 6.73
N GLN A 171 -21.70 10.25 6.54
CA GLN A 171 -22.81 10.35 5.62
C GLN A 171 -22.26 10.29 4.19
N PHE A 172 -22.42 9.13 3.56
CA PHE A 172 -22.28 9.06 2.11
C PHE A 172 -23.43 9.85 1.50
N ASP A 173 -23.14 10.64 0.47
CA ASP A 173 -24.19 11.25 -0.35
C ASP A 173 -25.13 10.14 -0.79
N THR A 174 -26.42 10.32 -0.51
CA THR A 174 -27.50 9.35 -0.79
C THR A 174 -27.60 9.01 -2.29
N ASP A 175 -26.90 9.78 -3.13
CA ASP A 175 -26.84 9.60 -4.57
C ASP A 175 -25.85 8.50 -5.01
N LEU A 176 -25.02 7.93 -4.12
CA LEU A 176 -23.99 6.92 -4.46
C LEU A 176 -24.48 5.46 -4.59
N GLU A 177 -25.80 5.21 -4.55
CA GLU A 177 -26.35 3.84 -4.54
C GLU A 177 -26.06 3.03 -5.82
N LEU A 178 -25.84 3.66 -6.98
CA LEU A 178 -25.68 2.94 -8.25
C LEU A 178 -24.30 2.30 -8.44
N ASN A 179 -23.28 2.75 -7.69
CA ASN A 179 -21.95 2.12 -7.67
C ASN A 179 -21.74 1.30 -6.37
N ASP A 180 -22.80 1.13 -5.57
CA ASP A 180 -22.81 0.22 -4.42
C ASP A 180 -22.62 -1.23 -4.92
N PRO A 181 -21.72 -2.02 -4.30
CA PRO A 181 -21.55 -3.42 -4.64
C PRO A 181 -22.88 -4.19 -4.59
N GLY A 182 -23.76 -3.91 -3.63
CA GLY A 182 -25.08 -4.54 -3.52
C GLY A 182 -26.00 -4.22 -4.70
N TRP A 183 -25.95 -3.00 -5.26
CA TRP A 183 -26.69 -2.68 -6.49
C TRP A 183 -26.08 -3.36 -7.73
N ILE A 184 -24.75 -3.48 -7.81
CA ILE A 184 -24.05 -4.16 -8.93
C ILE A 184 -24.25 -5.68 -8.90
N TYR A 185 -24.36 -6.30 -7.72
CA TYR A 185 -24.57 -7.75 -7.59
C TYR A 185 -26.04 -8.17 -7.58
N GLY A 186 -26.94 -7.31 -7.08
CA GLY A 186 -28.39 -7.41 -7.32
C GLY A 186 -29.23 -7.30 -6.07
N ASP A 187 -28.57 -7.32 -4.92
CA ASP A 187 -29.17 -7.30 -3.59
C ASP A 187 -30.02 -6.04 -3.36
N LYS A 188 -29.62 -4.91 -3.96
CA LYS A 188 -30.32 -3.62 -3.86
C LYS A 188 -30.89 -3.11 -5.19
N ALA A 189 -30.81 -3.89 -6.28
CA ALA A 189 -31.30 -3.46 -7.58
C ALA A 189 -32.82 -3.64 -7.67
N SER A 190 -33.55 -2.57 -8.01
CA SER A 190 -34.98 -2.62 -8.29
C SER A 190 -35.27 -2.89 -9.77
N GLU A 191 -36.46 -3.37 -10.09
CA GLU A 191 -36.88 -3.53 -11.50
C GLU A 191 -36.94 -2.17 -12.22
N PRO A 192 -36.54 -2.09 -13.50
CA PRO A 192 -36.18 -3.18 -14.42
C PRO A 192 -34.73 -3.70 -14.30
N PHE A 193 -33.91 -3.07 -13.46
CA PHE A 193 -32.48 -3.31 -13.39
C PHE A 193 -32.13 -4.60 -12.65
N ALA A 194 -33.00 -5.07 -11.73
CA ALA A 194 -32.86 -6.35 -11.05
C ALA A 194 -32.71 -7.52 -12.06
N SER A 195 -33.44 -7.47 -13.18
CA SER A 195 -33.37 -8.46 -14.25
C SER A 195 -32.05 -8.49 -15.04
N LEU A 196 -31.16 -7.51 -14.83
CA LEU A 196 -29.88 -7.41 -15.51
C LEU A 196 -28.78 -8.21 -14.79
N LYS A 197 -27.83 -8.72 -15.56
CA LYS A 197 -26.64 -9.38 -15.02
C LYS A 197 -25.71 -8.37 -14.33
N PRO A 198 -24.84 -8.82 -13.41
CA PRO A 198 -23.95 -7.90 -12.69
C PRO A 198 -23.08 -7.02 -13.60
N HIS A 199 -22.51 -7.59 -14.66
CA HIS A 199 -21.71 -6.82 -15.63
C HIS A 199 -22.54 -5.83 -16.45
N GLU A 200 -23.82 -6.11 -16.68
CA GLU A 200 -24.74 -5.21 -17.39
C GLU A 200 -25.08 -4.00 -16.50
N ARG A 201 -25.37 -4.24 -15.21
CA ARG A 201 -25.57 -3.18 -14.21
C ARG A 201 -24.33 -2.33 -14.02
N TYR A 202 -23.16 -2.96 -13.93
CA TYR A 202 -21.88 -2.25 -13.88
C TYR A 202 -21.69 -1.30 -15.07
N ILE A 203 -21.96 -1.78 -16.30
CA ILE A 203 -21.88 -0.93 -17.51
C ILE A 203 -22.86 0.25 -17.42
N MET A 204 -24.09 0.02 -16.93
CA MET A 204 -25.09 1.07 -16.79
C MET A 204 -24.69 2.13 -15.76
N ALA A 205 -24.18 1.70 -14.59
CA ALA A 205 -23.68 2.59 -13.55
C ALA A 205 -22.51 3.43 -14.06
N LYS A 206 -21.47 2.81 -14.63
CA LYS A 206 -20.30 3.54 -15.16
C LYS A 206 -20.67 4.55 -16.24
N TYR A 207 -21.57 4.19 -17.16
CA TYR A 207 -21.94 5.07 -18.27
C TYR A 207 -22.90 6.21 -17.87
N TYR A 208 -24.01 5.87 -17.21
CA TYR A 208 -25.09 6.83 -16.97
C TYR A 208 -24.92 7.61 -15.66
N PHE A 209 -24.34 6.99 -14.63
CA PHE A 209 -24.11 7.64 -13.35
C PHE A 209 -22.74 8.32 -13.33
N GLU A 210 -21.66 7.57 -13.60
CA GLU A 210 -20.29 8.10 -13.51
C GLU A 210 -19.77 8.77 -14.79
N ARG A 211 -20.58 8.82 -15.85
CA ARG A 211 -20.28 9.53 -17.13
C ARG A 211 -19.05 9.01 -17.89
N TYR A 212 -18.66 7.76 -17.68
CA TYR A 212 -17.59 7.13 -18.47
C TYR A 212 -18.02 6.88 -19.91
N THR A 213 -17.06 6.91 -20.83
CA THR A 213 -17.28 6.54 -22.23
C THR A 213 -17.22 5.03 -22.43
N ASP A 214 -17.86 4.53 -23.50
CA ASP A 214 -17.82 3.11 -23.89
C ASP A 214 -16.35 2.60 -24.03
N LYS A 215 -15.41 3.48 -24.40
CA LYS A 215 -13.97 3.16 -24.49
C LYS A 215 -13.30 3.00 -23.14
N GLU A 216 -13.66 3.81 -22.15
CA GLU A 216 -13.07 3.74 -20.81
C GLU A 216 -13.62 2.54 -20.04
N ILE A 217 -14.91 2.24 -20.18
CA ILE A 217 -15.53 1.05 -19.59
C ILE A 217 -14.91 -0.23 -20.15
N ALA A 218 -14.60 -0.25 -21.46
CA ALA A 218 -13.92 -1.37 -22.11
C ALA A 218 -12.48 -1.62 -21.60
N LYS A 219 -11.85 -0.66 -20.91
CA LYS A 219 -10.57 -0.88 -20.24
C LYS A 219 -10.72 -1.60 -18.89
N MET A 220 -11.92 -1.58 -18.31
CA MET A 220 -12.23 -2.13 -16.99
C MET A 220 -12.82 -3.54 -17.06
N LEU A 221 -13.35 -3.93 -18.22
CA LEU A 221 -14.01 -5.21 -18.45
C LEU A 221 -13.38 -5.94 -19.65
N PRO A 222 -13.49 -7.28 -19.74
CA PRO A 222 -13.01 -8.07 -20.87
C PRO A 222 -13.89 -7.93 -22.13
N TYR A 223 -14.30 -6.70 -22.47
CA TYR A 223 -15.13 -6.38 -23.62
C TYR A 223 -14.49 -5.28 -24.46
N ASN A 224 -14.65 -5.36 -25.78
CA ASN A 224 -14.28 -4.25 -26.64
C ASN A 224 -15.33 -3.12 -26.56
N PRO A 225 -14.98 -1.85 -26.89
CA PRO A 225 -15.91 -0.72 -26.82
C PRO A 225 -17.21 -0.90 -27.61
N LYS A 226 -17.15 -1.59 -28.76
CA LYS A 226 -18.34 -1.89 -29.58
C LYS A 226 -19.27 -2.89 -28.89
N SER A 227 -18.74 -3.82 -28.10
CA SER A 227 -19.53 -4.74 -27.29
C SER A 227 -20.20 -4.02 -26.12
N ILE A 228 -19.49 -3.13 -25.42
CA ILE A 228 -20.08 -2.27 -24.38
C ILE A 228 -21.25 -1.46 -24.95
N HIS A 229 -21.03 -0.79 -26.08
CA HIS A 229 -22.07 -0.04 -26.78
C HIS A 229 -23.30 -0.91 -27.11
N ARG A 230 -23.09 -2.09 -27.69
CA ARG A 230 -24.18 -3.03 -28.05
C ARG A 230 -24.97 -3.50 -26.84
N ILE A 231 -24.29 -3.83 -25.73
CA ILE A 231 -24.93 -4.23 -24.48
C ILE A 231 -25.80 -3.09 -23.94
N ARG A 232 -25.25 -1.87 -23.88
CA ARG A 232 -25.96 -0.68 -23.41
C ARG A 232 -27.19 -0.36 -24.26
N MET A 233 -27.06 -0.42 -25.59
CA MET A 233 -28.19 -0.17 -26.50
C MET A 233 -29.26 -1.25 -26.41
N ARG A 234 -28.89 -2.52 -26.20
CA ARG A 234 -29.85 -3.61 -25.97
C ARG A 234 -30.63 -3.39 -24.67
N ILE A 235 -29.95 -3.04 -23.57
CA ILE A 235 -30.60 -2.75 -22.29
C ILE A 235 -31.53 -1.54 -22.43
N LYS A 236 -31.05 -0.47 -23.08
CA LYS A 236 -31.87 0.72 -23.35
C LYS A 236 -33.14 0.37 -24.13
N ARG A 237 -33.03 -0.42 -25.20
CA ARG A 237 -34.20 -0.88 -25.96
C ARG A 237 -35.16 -1.70 -25.11
N LYS A 238 -34.65 -2.68 -24.35
CA LYS A 238 -35.47 -3.49 -23.43
C LYS A 238 -36.29 -2.60 -22.48
N ILE A 239 -35.66 -1.60 -21.87
CA ILE A 239 -36.34 -0.68 -20.95
C ILE A 239 -37.35 0.22 -21.69
N GLN A 240 -37.05 0.62 -22.93
CA GLN A 240 -37.99 1.37 -23.77
C GLN A 240 -39.21 0.52 -24.15
N ASP A 241 -39.00 -0.75 -24.49
CA ASP A 241 -40.09 -1.68 -24.82
C ASP A 241 -41.00 -1.88 -23.60
N MET A 242 -40.43 -2.11 -22.41
CA MET A 242 -41.18 -2.19 -21.13
C MET A 242 -41.99 -0.91 -20.82
N TYR A 243 -41.47 0.26 -21.21
CA TYR A 243 -42.20 1.52 -21.09
C TYR A 243 -43.40 1.58 -22.05
N TYR A 244 -43.21 1.21 -23.31
CA TYR A 244 -44.30 1.20 -24.31
C TYR A 244 -45.37 0.14 -24.03
N GLU A 245 -44.99 -0.98 -23.41
CA GLU A 245 -45.90 -2.04 -22.96
C GLU A 245 -46.65 -1.67 -21.66
N GLY A 246 -46.31 -0.54 -21.03
CA GLY A 246 -46.98 -0.02 -19.83
C GLY A 246 -46.52 -0.66 -18.51
N GLU A 247 -45.45 -1.45 -18.53
CA GLU A 247 -44.87 -2.08 -17.35
C GLU A 247 -44.14 -1.07 -16.45
N ILE A 248 -43.69 0.05 -17.03
CA ILE A 248 -42.94 1.10 -16.34
C ILE A 248 -43.50 2.47 -16.73
N ASN A 249 -43.93 3.26 -15.74
CA ASN A 249 -44.59 4.57 -15.98
C ASN A 249 -43.80 5.79 -15.49
N TRP A 250 -42.60 5.58 -14.93
CA TRP A 250 -41.81 6.64 -14.29
C TRP A 250 -40.69 7.22 -15.18
N ILE A 251 -40.53 6.74 -16.41
CA ILE A 251 -39.54 7.26 -17.37
C ILE A 251 -40.14 8.47 -18.10
N ARG A 252 -39.46 9.62 -18.04
CA ARG A 252 -39.72 10.76 -18.93
C ARG A 252 -38.81 10.61 -20.15
N LEU A 253 -39.39 10.37 -21.32
CA LEU A 253 -38.66 10.32 -22.60
C LEU A 253 -38.19 11.71 -23.04
#